data_AF-A0A351UH46-F1
#
_entry.id   AF-A0A351UH46-F1
#
_cell.length_a   1.000
_cell.length_b   1.000
_cell.length_c   1.000
_cell.angle_alpha   90.00
_cell.angle_beta   90.00
_cell.angle_gamma   90.00
#
_symmetry.space_group_name_H-M   'P 1'
#
loop_
_entity.id
_entity.type
_entity.pdbx_description
1 polymer ?
#
loop_
_entity_poly.entity_id
_entity_poly.type
_entity_poly.pdbx_seq_one_letter_code
_entity_poly.pdbx_strand_id
1 'polypeptide(L)'
;MAMEDPLNIVILDDLKMMTGYDVRPVFGAESDISAAIDKNYGTKTSKEALDDILKKTVDGTTEVSLVQEDENKGGGEDLNSLDKGEAAPIVQMVNLIISSAIKAHASDIHIEPTYKETKVRFRIDGVLHAQPSPPKKFHNAIISRLKIMSNLDISERRIPQDGRTKLKIDDHEIDLRVSILPCGPGEKVVMRILDSSGLKLRLEDLGMEPENLAIFAKCL
;
A
#
# COMPACT_ATOMS: atom_id res chain seq x y z
N MET A 1 -18.36 -9.58 -23.90
CA MET A 1 -17.09 -8.99 -24.38
C MET A 1 -17.44 -7.80 -25.24
N ALA A 2 -16.90 -6.62 -24.92
CA ALA A 2 -17.06 -5.44 -25.77
C ALA A 2 -15.99 -5.47 -26.87
N MET A 3 -16.39 -5.30 -28.12
CA MET A 3 -15.50 -5.32 -29.29
C MET A 3 -16.02 -4.40 -30.39
N GLU A 4 -15.10 -3.81 -31.15
CA GLU A 4 -15.39 -2.84 -32.20
C GLU A 4 -16.13 -3.50 -33.38
N ASP A 5 -15.71 -4.69 -33.76
CA ASP A 5 -16.38 -5.50 -34.77
C ASP A 5 -16.86 -6.84 -34.18
N PRO A 6 -18.15 -6.95 -33.79
CA PRO A 6 -18.77 -8.18 -33.31
C PRO A 6 -18.83 -9.32 -34.32
N LEU A 7 -18.57 -9.06 -35.61
CA LEU A 7 -18.60 -10.07 -36.68
C LEU A 7 -17.24 -10.75 -36.88
N ASN A 8 -16.21 -10.35 -36.13
CA ASN A 8 -14.90 -10.98 -36.20
C ASN A 8 -14.88 -12.32 -35.44
N ILE A 9 -15.32 -13.37 -36.12
CA ILE A 9 -15.46 -14.74 -35.59
C ILE A 9 -14.11 -15.32 -35.16
N VAL A 10 -13.01 -14.97 -35.85
CA VAL A 10 -11.67 -15.48 -35.52
C VAL A 10 -11.27 -15.11 -34.09
N ILE A 11 -11.49 -13.85 -33.69
CA ILE A 11 -11.19 -13.37 -32.33
C ILE A 11 -12.09 -14.06 -31.29
N LEU A 12 -13.35 -14.32 -31.63
CA LEU A 12 -14.29 -15.00 -30.72
C LEU A 12 -13.92 -16.46 -30.48
N ASP A 13 -13.50 -17.17 -31.53
CA ASP A 13 -13.04 -18.55 -31.42
C ASP A 13 -11.73 -18.65 -30.63
N ASP A 14 -10.77 -17.75 -30.88
CA ASP A 14 -9.51 -17.69 -30.13
C ASP A 14 -9.78 -17.42 -28.63
N LEU A 15 -10.65 -16.46 -28.31
CA LEU A 15 -10.98 -16.14 -26.92
C LEU A 15 -11.77 -17.25 -26.22
N LYS A 16 -12.67 -17.92 -26.93
CA LYS A 16 -13.38 -19.10 -26.42
C LYS A 16 -12.40 -20.23 -26.12
N MET A 17 -11.40 -20.45 -26.98
CA MET A 17 -10.36 -21.46 -26.78
C MET A 17 -9.47 -21.12 -25.59
N MET A 18 -9.07 -19.86 -25.42
CA MET A 18 -8.20 -19.43 -24.32
C MET A 18 -8.91 -19.40 -22.96
N THR A 19 -10.18 -18.98 -22.93
CA THR A 19 -10.92 -18.78 -21.68
C THR A 19 -11.74 -20.01 -21.26
N GLY A 20 -12.10 -20.88 -22.20
CA GLY A 20 -12.98 -22.04 -21.96
C GLY A 20 -14.45 -21.67 -21.73
N TYR A 21 -14.83 -20.40 -21.91
CA TYR A 21 -16.19 -19.90 -21.71
C TYR A 21 -16.85 -19.47 -23.03
N ASP A 22 -18.19 -19.49 -23.05
CA ASP A 22 -18.96 -19.01 -24.19
C ASP A 22 -19.03 -17.48 -24.18
N VAL A 23 -18.29 -16.85 -25.10
CA VAL A 23 -18.12 -15.40 -25.16
C VAL A 23 -19.29 -14.76 -25.89
N ARG A 24 -20.07 -13.92 -25.21
CA ARG A 24 -21.12 -13.11 -25.85
C ARG A 24 -20.56 -11.77 -26.34
N PRO A 25 -20.44 -11.54 -27.67
CA PRO A 25 -19.99 -10.25 -28.20
C PRO A 25 -21.03 -9.16 -28.01
N VAL A 26 -20.57 -7.96 -27.70
CA VAL A 26 -21.36 -6.73 -27.62
C VAL A 26 -20.57 -5.65 -28.37
N PHE A 27 -21.25 -4.86 -29.19
CA PHE A 27 -20.63 -3.75 -29.90
C PHE A 27 -20.20 -2.66 -28.92
N GLY A 28 -18.99 -2.15 -29.06
CA GLY A 28 -18.49 -0.97 -28.37
C GLY A 28 -17.70 -0.09 -29.34
N ALA A 29 -17.84 1.24 -29.24
CA ALA A 29 -17.01 2.15 -30.02
C ALA A 29 -15.53 2.02 -29.60
N GLU A 30 -14.60 2.21 -30.54
CA GLU A 30 -13.16 2.15 -30.28
C GLU A 30 -12.75 3.06 -29.11
N SER A 31 -13.33 4.27 -29.03
CA SER A 31 -13.09 5.21 -27.94
C SER A 31 -13.50 4.67 -26.58
N ASP A 32 -14.64 3.97 -26.50
CA ASP A 32 -15.19 3.44 -25.26
C ASP A 32 -14.44 2.19 -24.81
N ILE A 33 -14.03 1.35 -25.77
CA ILE A 33 -13.21 0.17 -25.52
C ILE A 33 -11.82 0.60 -25.05
N SER A 34 -11.19 1.56 -25.72
CA SER A 34 -9.89 2.11 -25.28
C SER A 34 -10.00 2.73 -23.89
N ALA A 35 -11.03 3.54 -23.62
CA ALA A 35 -11.25 4.11 -22.29
C ALA A 35 -11.48 3.03 -21.22
N ALA A 36 -12.19 1.95 -21.54
CA ALA A 36 -12.40 0.83 -20.62
C ALA A 36 -11.13 0.00 -20.39
N ILE A 37 -10.30 -0.19 -21.42
CA ILE A 37 -8.99 -0.83 -21.30
C ILE A 37 -8.07 0.04 -20.44
N ASP A 38 -7.99 1.34 -20.69
CA ASP A 38 -7.18 2.26 -19.90
C ASP A 38 -7.66 2.34 -18.44
N LYS A 39 -8.97 2.25 -18.21
CA LYS A 39 -9.56 2.20 -16.87
C LYS A 39 -9.20 0.92 -16.10
N ASN A 40 -9.20 -0.24 -16.76
CA ASN A 40 -9.09 -1.54 -16.08
C ASN A 40 -7.69 -2.17 -16.15
N TYR A 41 -6.90 -1.82 -17.17
CA TYR A 41 -5.62 -2.45 -17.51
C TYR A 41 -4.51 -1.46 -17.90
N GLY A 42 -4.80 -0.15 -17.95
CA GLY A 42 -3.81 0.86 -18.31
C GLY A 42 -2.58 0.81 -17.40
N THR A 43 -1.40 0.54 -17.99
CA THR A 43 -0.11 0.72 -17.31
C THR A 43 0.19 2.21 -17.28
N LYS A 44 -0.41 2.92 -16.34
CA LYS A 44 -0.51 4.38 -16.38
C LYS A 44 0.81 5.08 -16.06
N THR A 45 1.08 6.14 -16.83
CA THR A 45 2.16 7.08 -16.64
C THR A 45 2.09 7.69 -15.24
N SER A 46 3.23 8.02 -14.64
CA SER A 46 3.36 8.40 -13.23
C SER A 46 2.50 9.57 -12.73
N LYS A 47 1.93 10.39 -13.63
CA LYS A 47 0.99 11.48 -13.29
C LYS A 47 -0.47 11.02 -13.28
N GLU A 48 -0.84 10.13 -14.20
CA GLU A 48 -2.20 9.59 -14.29
C GLU A 48 -2.45 8.52 -13.24
N ALA A 49 -1.42 7.78 -12.82
CA ALA A 49 -1.50 6.86 -11.67
C ALA A 49 -1.76 7.62 -10.36
N LEU A 50 -1.19 8.83 -10.21
CA LEU A 50 -1.48 9.73 -9.09
C LEU A 50 -2.92 10.26 -9.18
N ASP A 51 -3.36 10.71 -10.36
CA ASP A 51 -4.73 11.20 -10.54
C ASP A 51 -5.81 10.12 -10.34
N ASP A 52 -5.54 8.85 -10.64
CA ASP A 52 -6.48 7.75 -10.42
C ASP A 52 -6.52 7.30 -8.95
N ILE A 53 -5.37 7.40 -8.26
CA ILE A 53 -5.30 7.27 -6.80
C ILE A 53 -6.10 8.39 -6.12
N LEU A 54 -5.95 9.63 -6.61
CA LEU A 54 -6.66 10.83 -6.14
C LEU A 54 -8.18 10.77 -6.44
N LYS A 55 -8.59 10.24 -7.60
CA LYS A 55 -10.02 10.12 -7.94
C LYS A 55 -10.73 9.03 -7.15
N LYS A 56 -10.04 7.94 -6.76
CA LYS A 56 -10.58 6.95 -5.82
C LYS A 56 -10.74 7.49 -4.38
N THR A 57 -10.08 8.61 -4.04
CA THR A 57 -10.15 9.21 -2.69
C THR A 57 -11.29 10.21 -2.48
N VAL A 58 -12.07 10.59 -3.51
CA VAL A 58 -13.22 11.48 -3.30
C VAL A 58 -14.40 10.75 -2.63
N ASP A 59 -14.49 9.42 -2.75
CA ASP A 59 -15.58 8.62 -2.16
C ASP A 59 -15.23 7.96 -0.80
N GLY A 60 -14.05 8.22 -0.23
CA GLY A 60 -13.59 7.50 0.97
C GLY A 60 -12.66 8.32 1.84
N THR A 61 -13.20 9.34 2.51
CA THR A 61 -12.56 10.06 3.61
C THR A 61 -12.18 9.08 4.72
N THR A 62 -10.94 8.59 4.71
CA THR A 62 -10.30 8.03 5.91
C THR A 62 -9.21 9.02 6.28
N GLU A 63 -9.51 9.91 7.22
CA GLU A 63 -8.58 10.93 7.71
C GLU A 63 -7.49 10.27 8.55
N VAL A 64 -6.34 9.99 7.93
CA VAL A 64 -5.15 9.55 8.66
C VAL A 64 -4.55 10.78 9.32
N SER A 65 -4.78 10.93 10.62
CA SER A 65 -4.24 12.02 11.43
C SER A 65 -3.04 11.55 12.23
N LEU A 66 -1.92 12.26 12.10
CA LEU A 66 -0.72 12.04 12.91
C LEU A 66 -0.99 12.59 14.31
N VAL A 67 -0.74 11.79 15.36
CA VAL A 67 -0.95 12.24 16.75
C VAL A 67 0.10 13.28 17.18
N GLN A 68 1.12 13.52 16.36
CA GLN A 68 2.12 14.58 16.55
C GLN A 68 2.23 15.42 15.28
N GLU A 69 1.49 16.53 15.23
CA GLU A 69 1.82 17.67 14.36
C GLU A 69 2.93 18.48 15.04
N ASP A 70 4.18 18.05 14.87
CA ASP A 70 5.30 18.98 14.94
C ASP A 70 5.53 19.53 13.53
N GLU A 71 4.83 20.60 13.18
CA GLU A 71 4.98 21.34 11.90
C GLU A 71 6.38 21.96 11.71
N ASN A 72 7.34 21.73 12.62
CA ASN A 72 8.55 22.57 12.70
C ASN A 72 9.89 21.83 12.78
N LYS A 73 9.99 20.58 12.32
CA LYS A 73 11.28 19.91 12.14
C LYS A 73 11.65 19.74 10.67
N GLY A 74 12.40 20.74 10.17
CA GLY A 74 13.51 20.57 9.24
C GLY A 74 13.21 19.84 7.94
N GLY A 75 12.73 20.58 6.95
CA GLY A 75 12.62 20.12 5.57
C GLY A 75 13.97 19.66 5.02
N GLY A 76 14.09 18.36 4.76
CA GLY A 76 15.18 17.80 3.96
C GLY A 76 15.08 18.28 2.51
N GLU A 77 16.24 18.49 1.88
CA GLU A 77 16.40 19.03 0.51
C GLU A 77 15.64 18.23 -0.57
N ASP A 78 15.27 16.97 -0.31
CA ASP A 78 14.52 16.12 -1.25
C ASP A 78 13.02 16.46 -1.35
N LEU A 79 12.37 16.94 -0.29
CA LEU A 79 10.99 17.44 -0.38
C LEU A 79 10.93 18.88 -0.91
N ASN A 80 12.02 19.64 -0.75
CA ASN A 80 12.17 20.99 -1.29
C ASN A 80 12.62 21.02 -2.76
N SER A 81 13.26 19.95 -3.27
CA SER A 81 13.63 19.81 -4.69
C SER A 81 12.49 19.27 -5.55
N LEU A 82 11.43 18.77 -4.93
CA LEU A 82 10.14 18.54 -5.57
C LEU A 82 9.38 19.87 -5.60
N ASP A 83 8.71 20.18 -6.71
CA ASP A 83 7.80 21.33 -6.76
C ASP A 83 6.82 21.22 -5.58
N LYS A 84 6.50 22.35 -4.92
CA LYS A 84 5.57 22.36 -3.77
C LYS A 84 4.21 21.67 -4.07
N GLY A 85 3.86 21.53 -5.34
CA GLY A 85 2.70 20.77 -5.81
C GLY A 85 2.85 19.24 -5.78
N GLU A 86 4.05 18.67 -5.83
CA GLU A 86 4.30 17.22 -5.79
C GLU A 86 4.41 16.66 -4.36
N ALA A 87 4.71 17.51 -3.37
CA ALA A 87 4.81 17.11 -1.97
C ALA A 87 3.45 16.62 -1.39
N ALA A 88 2.35 17.28 -1.73
CA ALA A 88 1.01 16.88 -1.26
C ALA A 88 0.58 15.48 -1.76
N PRO A 89 0.73 15.15 -3.07
CA PRO A 89 0.49 13.79 -3.57
C PRO A 89 1.31 12.70 -2.88
N ILE A 90 2.56 12.97 -2.49
CA ILE A 90 3.40 11.98 -1.80
C ILE A 90 2.87 11.69 -0.39
N VAL A 91 2.46 12.72 0.35
CA VAL A 91 1.85 12.55 1.67
C VAL A 91 0.59 11.68 1.57
N GLN A 92 -0.28 11.97 0.60
CA GLN A 92 -1.50 11.21 0.38
C GLN A 92 -1.21 9.77 -0.05
N MET A 93 -0.21 9.54 -0.90
CA MET A 93 0.19 8.20 -1.31
C MET A 93 0.71 7.36 -0.13
N VAL A 94 1.53 7.93 0.76
CA VAL A 94 1.99 7.24 1.97
C VAL A 94 0.82 6.92 2.89
N ASN A 95 -0.08 7.88 3.12
CA ASN A 95 -1.29 7.67 3.93
C ASN A 95 -2.19 6.58 3.32
N LEU A 96 -2.30 6.51 2.00
CA LEU A 96 -3.04 5.46 1.30
C LEU A 96 -2.40 4.08 1.49
N ILE A 97 -1.09 3.97 1.36
CA ILE A 97 -0.37 2.69 1.57
C ILE A 97 -0.63 2.18 3.00
N ILE A 98 -0.52 3.06 3.99
CA ILE A 98 -0.70 2.70 5.40
C ILE A 98 -2.16 2.32 5.68
N SER A 99 -3.12 3.16 5.28
CA SER A 99 -4.55 2.88 5.49
C SER A 99 -5.01 1.62 4.76
N SER A 100 -4.51 1.36 3.55
CA SER A 100 -4.81 0.13 2.79
C SER A 100 -4.27 -1.11 3.50
N ALA A 101 -3.06 -1.04 4.06
CA ALA A 101 -2.47 -2.14 4.81
C ALA A 101 -3.28 -2.47 6.08
N ILE A 102 -3.75 -1.44 6.78
CA ILE A 102 -4.57 -1.60 7.99
C ILE A 102 -5.94 -2.19 7.64
N LYS A 103 -6.60 -1.67 6.60
CA LYS A 103 -7.87 -2.23 6.09
C LYS A 103 -7.73 -3.68 5.63
N ALA A 104 -6.56 -4.06 5.14
CA ALA A 104 -6.23 -5.43 4.76
C ALA A 104 -5.75 -6.31 5.93
N HIS A 105 -5.77 -5.80 7.17
CA HIS A 105 -5.28 -6.48 8.37
C HIS A 105 -3.83 -7.02 8.22
N ALA A 106 -2.97 -6.26 7.56
CA ALA A 106 -1.57 -6.65 7.39
C ALA A 106 -0.77 -6.52 8.70
N SER A 107 0.18 -7.44 8.94
CA SER A 107 1.13 -7.38 10.05
C SER A 107 2.33 -6.49 9.75
N ASP A 108 2.80 -6.50 8.50
CA ASP A 108 3.97 -5.74 8.07
C ASP A 108 3.75 -5.13 6.68
N ILE A 109 4.24 -3.91 6.49
CA ILE A 109 4.34 -3.22 5.19
C ILE A 109 5.80 -3.23 4.77
N HIS A 110 6.07 -3.69 3.55
CA HIS A 110 7.39 -3.69 2.95
C HIS A 110 7.41 -2.73 1.77
N ILE A 111 8.32 -1.76 1.80
CA ILE A 111 8.57 -0.82 0.68
C ILE A 111 10.02 -1.00 0.26
N GLU A 112 10.24 -1.56 -0.93
CA GLU A 112 11.53 -2.05 -1.37
C GLU A 112 11.96 -1.37 -2.67
N PRO A 113 13.17 -0.78 -2.72
CA PRO A 113 13.70 -0.26 -3.96
C PRO A 113 14.10 -1.41 -4.87
N THR A 114 13.69 -1.33 -6.14
CA THR A 114 14.35 -2.06 -7.22
C THR A 114 15.00 -1.07 -8.18
N TYR A 115 15.64 -1.59 -9.23
CA TYR A 115 16.24 -0.75 -10.28
C TYR A 115 15.19 -0.11 -11.21
N LYS A 116 13.99 -0.69 -11.33
CA LYS A 116 12.94 -0.23 -12.26
C LYS A 116 11.78 0.47 -11.56
N GLU A 117 11.40 -0.02 -10.39
CA GLU A 117 10.20 0.41 -9.65
C GLU A 117 10.43 0.36 -8.13
N THR A 118 9.48 0.91 -7.38
CA THR A 118 9.38 0.71 -5.93
C THR A 118 8.34 -0.35 -5.65
N LYS A 119 8.75 -1.49 -5.09
CA LYS A 119 7.82 -2.56 -4.76
C LYS A 119 7.19 -2.31 -3.40
N VAL A 120 5.86 -2.45 -3.33
CA VAL A 120 5.10 -2.43 -2.08
C VAL A 120 4.51 -3.81 -1.86
N ARG A 121 4.70 -4.38 -0.67
CA ARG A 121 4.15 -5.68 -0.28
C ARG A 121 3.57 -5.62 1.11
N PHE A 122 2.44 -6.27 1.32
CA PHE A 122 1.83 -6.43 2.65
C PHE A 122 2.02 -7.87 3.11
N ARG A 123 2.38 -8.06 4.37
CA ARG A 123 2.32 -9.37 5.01
C ARG A 123 0.94 -9.53 5.63
N ILE A 124 0.13 -10.44 5.10
CA ILE A 124 -1.21 -10.76 5.59
C ILE A 124 -1.18 -12.23 5.96
N ASP A 125 -1.55 -12.57 7.19
CA ASP A 125 -1.51 -13.95 7.71
C ASP A 125 -0.19 -14.69 7.46
N GLY A 126 0.93 -13.95 7.57
CA GLY A 126 2.28 -14.47 7.37
C GLY A 126 2.76 -14.50 5.91
N VAL A 127 1.88 -14.33 4.93
CA VAL A 127 2.18 -14.40 3.49
C VAL A 127 2.35 -13.00 2.89
N LEU A 128 3.30 -12.83 1.96
CA LEU A 128 3.56 -11.55 1.30
C LEU A 128 2.70 -11.39 0.03
N HIS A 129 1.88 -10.35 0.00
CA HIS A 129 1.04 -9.98 -1.13
C HIS A 129 1.57 -8.71 -1.81
N ALA A 130 1.81 -8.78 -3.11
CA ALA A 130 2.23 -7.63 -3.91
C ALA A 130 1.09 -6.62 -4.06
N GLN A 131 1.42 -5.34 -3.96
CA GLN A 131 0.50 -4.22 -4.09
C GLN A 131 0.91 -3.37 -5.31
N PRO A 132 0.01 -2.51 -5.82
CA PRO A 132 0.35 -1.55 -6.87
C PRO A 132 1.61 -0.74 -6.51
N SER A 133 2.62 -0.85 -7.36
CA SER A 133 3.95 -0.27 -7.16
C SER A 133 3.99 1.19 -7.62
N PRO A 134 4.45 2.14 -6.80
CA PRO A 134 4.72 3.49 -7.28
C PRO A 134 5.95 3.52 -8.19
N PRO A 135 6.00 4.47 -9.14
CA PRO A 135 7.17 4.73 -9.97
C PRO A 135 8.43 4.99 -9.13
N LYS A 136 9.58 4.49 -9.61
CA LYS A 136 10.86 4.60 -8.90
C LYS A 136 11.26 6.03 -8.51
N LYS A 137 10.87 7.02 -9.30
CA LYS A 137 11.15 8.45 -9.03
C LYS A 137 10.58 8.93 -7.69
N PHE A 138 9.51 8.32 -7.20
CA PHE A 138 8.89 8.70 -5.93
C PHE A 138 9.48 7.98 -4.72
N HIS A 139 10.37 6.99 -4.92
CA HIS A 139 10.93 6.16 -3.85
C HIS A 139 11.57 6.98 -2.74
N ASN A 140 12.45 7.91 -3.10
CA ASN A 140 13.20 8.72 -2.14
C ASN A 140 12.27 9.64 -1.36
N ALA A 141 11.25 10.19 -2.01
CA ALA A 141 10.29 11.08 -1.38
C ALA A 141 9.39 10.33 -0.38
N ILE A 142 8.99 9.09 -0.73
CA ILE A 142 8.29 8.18 0.19
C ILE A 142 9.13 7.90 1.44
N ILE A 143 10.43 7.57 1.26
CA ILE A 143 11.33 7.33 2.40
C ILE A 143 11.46 8.58 3.27
N SER A 144 11.70 9.75 2.67
CA SER A 144 11.83 11.00 3.41
C SER A 144 10.56 11.31 4.21
N ARG A 145 9.38 11.09 3.64
CA ARG A 145 8.11 11.23 4.37
C ARG A 145 8.01 10.26 5.55
N LEU A 146 8.38 8.99 5.38
CA LEU A 146 8.36 7.99 6.44
C LEU A 146 9.39 8.29 7.54
N LYS A 147 10.55 8.83 7.19
CA LYS A 147 11.55 9.33 8.14
C LYS A 147 11.01 10.48 8.99
N ILE A 148 10.37 11.46 8.35
CA ILE A 148 9.71 12.57 9.06
C ILE A 148 8.64 12.04 10.03
N MET A 149 7.76 11.17 9.55
CA MET A 149 6.68 10.59 10.36
C MET A 149 7.19 9.82 11.59
N SER A 150 8.41 9.28 11.51
CA SER A 150 9.02 8.45 12.55
C SER A 150 10.14 9.18 13.34
N ASN A 151 10.28 10.50 13.13
CA ASN A 151 11.33 11.34 13.73
C ASN A 151 12.76 10.78 13.52
N LEU A 152 13.05 10.34 12.29
CA LEU A 152 14.35 9.82 11.84
C LEU A 152 15.14 10.88 11.05
N ASP A 153 16.46 10.70 10.95
CA ASP A 153 17.32 11.61 10.21
C ASP A 153 17.20 11.39 8.69
N ILE A 154 16.66 12.41 8.01
CA ILE A 154 16.43 12.42 6.56
C ILE A 154 17.75 12.45 5.78
N SER A 155 18.75 13.14 6.32
CA SER A 155 20.05 13.35 5.66
C SER A 155 20.90 12.08 5.66
N GLU A 156 20.77 11.24 6.68
CA GLU A 156 21.52 10.00 6.80
C GLU A 156 20.81 8.86 6.08
N ARG A 157 21.52 8.19 5.17
CA ARG A 157 21.00 7.11 4.30
C ARG A 157 21.91 5.88 4.24
N ARG A 158 23.04 5.90 4.95
CA ARG A 158 24.12 4.90 4.88
C ARG A 158 24.09 3.91 6.03
N ILE A 159 23.36 4.21 7.09
CA ILE A 159 23.18 3.34 8.26
C ILE A 159 21.70 2.98 8.43
N PRO A 160 21.40 1.78 9.01
CA PRO A 160 20.04 1.45 9.41
C PRO A 160 19.48 2.45 10.44
N GLN A 161 18.19 2.72 10.38
CA GLN A 161 17.48 3.60 11.31
C GLN A 161 16.16 2.96 11.73
N ASP A 162 15.84 3.07 13.03
CA ASP A 162 14.61 2.52 13.61
C ASP A 162 13.85 3.61 14.35
N GLY A 163 12.55 3.71 14.08
CA GLY A 163 11.65 4.70 14.65
C GLY A 163 10.32 4.10 15.07
N ARG A 164 9.54 4.88 15.80
CA ARG A 164 8.16 4.56 16.14
C ARG A 164 7.28 5.75 15.86
N THR A 165 6.07 5.51 15.42
CA THR A 165 5.07 6.56 15.21
C THR A 165 3.69 6.04 15.56
N LYS A 166 2.87 6.91 16.11
CA LYS A 166 1.49 6.60 16.47
C LYS A 166 0.56 7.29 15.49
N LEU A 167 -0.34 6.52 14.89
CA LEU A 167 -1.34 7.01 13.97
C LEU A 167 -2.72 6.84 14.58
N LYS A 168 -3.59 7.83 14.40
CA LYS A 168 -5.01 7.66 14.61
C LYS A 168 -5.68 7.48 13.26
N ILE A 169 -6.36 6.36 13.08
CA ILE A 169 -7.12 6.05 11.87
C ILE A 169 -8.52 5.67 12.34
N ASP A 170 -9.50 6.44 11.88
CA ASP A 170 -10.87 6.43 12.41
C ASP A 170 -10.87 6.63 13.94
N ASP A 171 -11.27 5.62 14.72
CA ASP A 171 -11.25 5.68 16.19
C ASP A 171 -10.25 4.71 16.84
N HIS A 172 -9.32 4.15 16.04
CA HIS A 172 -8.29 3.23 16.49
C HIS A 172 -6.92 3.91 16.51
N GLU A 173 -6.20 3.76 17.63
CA GLU A 173 -4.79 4.15 17.76
C GLU A 173 -3.90 2.98 17.35
N ILE A 174 -3.01 3.21 16.39
CA ILE A 174 -2.12 2.20 15.83
C ILE A 174 -0.68 2.63 16.07
N ASP A 175 0.10 1.74 16.68
CA ASP A 175 1.54 1.92 16.87
C ASP A 175 2.27 1.31 15.67
N LEU A 176 3.01 2.12 14.94
CA LEU A 176 3.85 1.68 13.84
C LEU A 176 5.31 1.67 14.28
N ARG A 177 5.97 0.54 14.07
CA ARG A 177 7.44 0.46 14.17
C ARG A 177 8.04 0.49 12.79
N VAL A 178 8.91 1.45 12.54
CA VAL A 178 9.49 1.69 11.21
C VAL A 178 10.97 1.39 11.25
N SER A 179 11.43 0.50 10.39
CA SER A 179 12.84 0.15 10.20
C SER A 179 13.24 0.49 8.78
N ILE A 180 14.31 1.27 8.62
CA ILE A 180 14.84 1.71 7.34
C ILE A 180 16.26 1.17 7.21
N LEU A 181 16.53 0.47 6.11
CA LEU A 181 17.82 -0.19 5.87
C LEU A 181 18.41 0.28 4.52
N PRO A 182 19.69 0.66 4.46
CA PRO A 182 20.36 0.94 3.20
C PRO A 182 20.43 -0.32 2.33
N CYS A 183 20.07 -0.22 1.06
CA CYS A 183 20.20 -1.27 0.05
C CYS A 183 20.82 -0.69 -1.23
N GLY A 184 21.28 -1.55 -2.14
CA GLY A 184 21.95 -1.13 -3.38
C GLY A 184 21.19 -0.06 -4.20
N PRO A 185 19.91 -0.27 -4.56
CA PRO A 185 19.14 0.69 -5.35
C PRO A 185 18.45 1.81 -4.54
N GLY A 186 18.73 1.94 -3.24
CA GLY A 186 18.10 2.92 -2.33
C GLY A 186 17.79 2.31 -0.97
N GLU A 187 16.99 2.98 -0.14
CA GLU A 187 16.66 2.46 1.20
C GLU A 187 15.40 1.59 1.16
N LYS A 188 15.45 0.46 1.86
CA LYS A 188 14.30 -0.42 2.10
C LYS A 188 13.63 -0.02 3.40
N VAL A 189 12.31 0.04 3.41
CA VAL A 189 11.51 0.29 4.60
C VAL A 189 10.68 -0.94 4.95
N VAL A 190 10.65 -1.27 6.23
CA VAL A 190 9.73 -2.24 6.81
C VAL A 190 8.97 -1.53 7.93
N MET A 191 7.65 -1.54 7.87
CA MET A 191 6.80 -1.02 8.94
C MET A 191 6.01 -2.16 9.54
N ARG A 192 6.10 -2.36 10.85
CA ARG A 192 5.24 -3.30 11.58
C ARG A 192 4.06 -2.56 12.16
N ILE A 193 2.87 -3.08 11.87
CA ILE A 193 1.61 -2.55 12.39
C ILE A 193 1.33 -3.27 13.71
N LEU A 194 1.25 -2.51 14.79
CA LEU A 194 0.83 -3.00 16.10
C LEU A 194 -0.49 -2.34 16.44
N ASP A 195 -1.54 -3.16 16.49
CA ASP A 195 -2.81 -2.72 17.07
C ASP A 195 -2.60 -2.54 18.58
N SER A 196 -2.76 -1.29 19.05
CA SER A 196 -2.57 -0.95 20.46
C SER A 196 -3.80 -1.27 21.30
N SER A 197 -4.91 -1.68 20.68
CA SER A 197 -6.03 -2.28 21.38
C SER A 197 -5.56 -3.60 21.99
N GLY A 198 -5.20 -3.54 23.28
CA GLY A 198 -4.61 -4.66 23.99
C GLY A 198 -5.41 -5.93 23.75
N LEU A 199 -4.75 -6.93 23.17
CA LEU A 199 -5.30 -8.24 22.88
C LEU A 199 -5.76 -8.88 24.21
N LYS A 200 -7.02 -8.65 24.58
CA LYS A 200 -7.68 -9.28 25.73
C LYS A 200 -8.08 -10.71 25.34
N LEU A 201 -7.10 -11.53 24.95
CA LEU A 201 -7.30 -12.96 24.78
C LEU A 201 -7.44 -13.56 26.16
N ARG A 202 -8.60 -14.15 26.44
CA ARG A 202 -8.72 -15.07 27.57
C ARG A 202 -8.15 -16.42 27.16
N LEU A 203 -7.79 -17.26 28.12
CA LEU A 203 -7.21 -18.57 27.85
C LEU A 203 -8.14 -19.44 26.99
N GLU A 204 -9.46 -19.27 27.16
CA GLU A 204 -10.50 -19.96 26.39
C GLU A 204 -10.53 -19.55 24.91
N ASP A 205 -10.06 -18.35 24.59
CA ASP A 205 -10.11 -17.79 23.23
C ASP A 205 -8.94 -18.28 22.36
N LEU A 206 -8.00 -19.06 22.92
CA LEU A 206 -6.83 -19.61 22.22
C LEU A 206 -7.16 -20.79 21.29
N GLY A 207 -8.43 -21.24 21.26
CA GLY A 207 -8.86 -22.35 20.40
C GLY A 207 -8.36 -23.73 20.89
N MET A 208 -7.98 -23.84 22.16
CA MET A 208 -7.64 -25.13 22.77
C MET A 208 -8.87 -26.00 22.91
N GLU A 209 -8.73 -27.30 22.63
CA GLU A 209 -9.78 -28.25 22.98
C GLU A 209 -10.03 -28.26 24.50
N PRO A 210 -11.28 -28.50 24.96
CA PRO A 210 -11.64 -28.42 26.38
C PRO A 210 -10.76 -29.27 27.30
N GLU A 211 -10.31 -30.43 26.82
CA GLU A 211 -9.43 -31.35 27.54
C GLU A 211 -8.02 -30.75 27.72
N ASN A 212 -7.46 -30.18 26.65
CA ASN A 212 -6.16 -29.52 26.67
C ASN A 212 -6.18 -28.24 27.52
N LEU A 213 -7.26 -27.46 27.43
CA LEU A 213 -7.47 -26.28 28.26
C LEU A 213 -7.49 -26.65 29.76
N ALA A 214 -8.19 -27.74 30.12
CA ALA A 214 -8.26 -28.20 31.51
C ALA A 214 -6.91 -28.72 32.04
N ILE A 215 -6.07 -29.32 31.19
CA ILE A 215 -4.70 -29.71 31.55
C ILE A 215 -3.84 -28.47 31.73
N PHE A 216 -3.88 -27.55 30.76
CA PHE A 216 -3.07 -26.33 30.77
C PHE A 216 -3.40 -25.43 31.96
N ALA A 217 -4.69 -25.27 32.27
CA ALA A 217 -5.17 -24.52 33.44
C ALA A 217 -4.73 -25.11 34.79
N LYS A 218 -4.42 -26.42 34.85
CA LYS A 218 -3.85 -27.05 36.05
C LYS A 218 -2.33 -26.86 36.19
N CYS A 219 -1.66 -26.49 35.09
CA CYS A 219 -0.21 -26.25 35.08
C CYS A 219 0.16 -24.77 35.32
N LEU A 220 -0.83 -23.87 35.28
CA LEU A 220 -0.74 -22.48 35.72
C LEU A 220 -0.90 -22.39 37.25
#